data_AF-A0A516TLC1-F1
#
_entry.id   AF-A0A516TLC1-F1
#
_cell.length_a   1.000
_cell.length_b   1.000
_cell.length_c   1.000
_cell.angle_alpha   90.00
_cell.angle_beta   90.00
_cell.angle_gamma   90.00
#
_symmetry.space_group_name_H-M   'P 1'
#
loop_
_entity.id
_entity.type
_entity.pdbx_description
1 polymer ?
#
loop_
_entity_poly.entity_id
_entity_poly.type
_entity_poly.pdbx_seq_one_letter_code
_entity_poly.pdbx_strand_id
1 'polypeptide(L)' 'MGIKSFRPLTPTLRFTALDDFSDITNWEPEWSLTEPYKKTGGRNNYGRVTARHRGGGISNVIGLLILKGTSLEYQP' A
#
# COMPACT_ATOMS: atom_id res chain seq x y z
N MET A 1 -15.95 6.02 2.91
CA MET A 1 -14.70 6.43 3.60
C MET A 1 -14.95 7.41 4.72
N GLY A 2 -14.39 7.16 5.91
CA GLY A 2 -14.55 7.99 7.09
C GLY A 2 -13.31 7.92 7.97
N ILE A 3 -12.97 9.01 8.67
CA ILE A 3 -11.80 9.06 9.53
C ILE A 3 -12.19 8.61 10.94
N LYS A 4 -11.60 7.51 11.40
CA LYS A 4 -11.76 6.98 12.75
C LYS A 4 -10.76 7.64 13.70
N SER A 5 -11.28 8.46 14.61
CA SER A 5 -10.51 8.99 15.74
C SER A 5 -10.54 8.01 16.92
N PHE A 6 -9.40 7.83 17.59
CA PHE A 6 -9.30 6.97 18.77
C PHE A 6 -9.47 7.76 20.06
N ARG A 7 -10.04 7.12 21.10
CA ARG A 7 -10.00 7.68 22.46
C ARG A 7 -8.55 7.71 22.94
N PRO A 8 -8.06 8.81 23.54
CA PRO A 8 -6.65 8.98 23.92
C PRO A 8 -6.28 8.16 25.17
N LEU A 9 -6.25 6.83 25.03
CA LEU A 9 -5.86 5.88 26.07
C LEU A 9 -4.35 5.82 26.30
N THR A 10 -3.57 5.96 25.22
CA THR A 10 -2.11 6.01 25.25
C THR A 10 -1.63 7.30 24.59
N PRO A 11 -0.41 7.80 24.89
CA PRO A 11 0.09 9.04 24.27
C PRO A 11 0.14 8.97 22.75
N THR A 12 0.45 7.79 22.19
CA THR A 12 0.47 7.56 20.74
C THR A 12 -0.90 7.75 20.12
N LEU A 13 -1.97 7.25 20.76
CA LEU A 13 -3.32 7.27 20.21
C LEU A 13 -3.96 8.68 20.15
N ARG A 14 -3.34 9.70 20.77
CA ARG A 14 -3.88 11.08 20.80
C ARG A 14 -3.95 11.73 19.42
N PHE A 15 -2.99 11.42 18.55
CA PHE A 15 -2.85 12.03 17.23
C PHE A 15 -3.06 11.03 16.10
N THR A 16 -3.36 9.76 16.42
CA THR A 16 -3.63 8.74 15.40
C THR A 16 -5.03 8.93 14.84
N ALA A 17 -5.09 9.09 13.52
CA ALA A 17 -6.30 9.01 12.74
C ALA A 17 -6.11 7.88 11.72
N LEU A 18 -7.01 6.91 11.70
CA LEU A 18 -7.01 5.83 10.72
C LEU A 18 -8.28 5.92 9.87
N ASP A 19 -8.25 5.31 8.69
CA ASP A 19 -9.45 5.15 7.88
C ASP A 19 -10.35 4.07 8.49
N ASP A 20 -11.66 4.20 8.26
CA ASP A 20 -12.69 3.30 8.80
C ASP A 20 -12.87 2.04 7.94
N PHE A 21 -12.21 1.96 6.77
CA PHE A 21 -12.19 0.81 5.85
C PHE A 21 -13.58 0.24 5.47
N SER A 22 -14.65 1.01 5.64
CA SER A 22 -16.04 0.57 5.40
C SER A 22 -16.33 0.20 3.94
N ASP A 23 -15.52 0.70 3.00
CA ASP A 23 -15.66 0.43 1.57
C ASP A 23 -14.89 -0.83 1.13
N ILE A 24 -14.04 -1.40 1.99
CA ILE A 24 -13.27 -2.61 1.68
C ILE A 24 -14.15 -3.83 1.97
N THR A 25 -14.56 -4.53 0.91
CA THR A 25 -15.45 -5.70 1.00
C THR A 25 -14.68 -7.01 1.21
N ASN A 26 -13.47 -7.13 0.68
CA ASN A 26 -12.62 -8.30 0.77
C ASN A 26 -11.25 -7.93 1.34
N TRP A 27 -10.79 -8.68 2.35
CA TRP A 27 -9.53 -8.43 3.05
C TRP A 27 -8.32 -9.16 2.45
N GLU A 28 -8.57 -10.22 1.68
CA GLU A 28 -7.54 -11.01 1.03
C GLU A 28 -7.44 -10.64 -0.45
N PRO A 29 -6.21 -10.44 -0.97
CA PRO A 29 -6.02 -10.18 -2.38
C PRO A 29 -6.23 -11.47 -3.19
N GLU A 30 -6.69 -11.31 -4.43
CA GLU A 30 -6.85 -12.42 -5.36
C GLU A 30 -5.45 -12.92 -5.80
N TRP A 31 -5.23 -14.24 -5.69
CA TRP A 31 -3.91 -14.86 -5.88
C TRP A 31 -3.37 -14.71 -7.31
N SER A 32 -4.22 -14.83 -8.34
CA SER A 32 -3.77 -14.80 -9.73
C SER A 32 -3.23 -13.43 -10.16
N LEU A 33 -3.70 -12.37 -9.50
CA LEU A 33 -3.32 -10.99 -9.75
C LEU A 33 -2.22 -10.49 -8.82
N THR A 34 -1.55 -11.36 -8.07
CA THR A 34 -0.66 -10.94 -6.99
C THR A 34 0.75 -11.52 -7.15
N GLU A 35 1.78 -10.67 -7.08
CA GLU A 35 3.20 -11.06 -7.19
C GLU A 35 4.06 -10.58 -6.00
N PRO A 36 5.07 -11.37 -5.57
CA PRO A 36 5.93 -10.99 -4.45
C PRO A 36 6.79 -9.77 -4.78
N TYR A 37 6.66 -8.70 -3.99
CA TYR A 37 7.45 -7.48 -4.17
C TYR A 37 8.77 -7.53 -3.39
N LYS A 38 9.89 -7.60 -4.13
CA LYS A 38 11.23 -7.56 -3.52
C LYS A 38 11.61 -6.14 -3.11
N LYS A 39 11.78 -5.92 -1.81
CA LYS A 39 12.25 -4.63 -1.27
C LYS A 39 13.74 -4.43 -1.53
N THR A 40 14.10 -3.28 -2.10
CA THR A 40 15.49 -2.90 -2.35
C THR A 40 16.20 -2.31 -1.13
N GLY A 41 15.46 -1.89 -0.09
CA GLY A 41 16.03 -1.28 1.11
C GLY A 41 16.83 0.00 0.80
N GLY A 42 16.50 0.72 -0.27
CA GLY A 42 17.19 1.94 -0.69
C GLY A 42 18.55 1.72 -1.38
N ARG A 43 18.88 0.47 -1.74
CA ARG A 43 20.13 0.13 -2.44
C ARG A 43 19.93 0.00 -3.95
N ASN A 44 20.98 0.33 -4.71
CA ASN A 44 21.04 0.08 -6.15
C ASN A 44 21.64 -1.29 -6.49
N ASN A 45 21.75 -1.61 -7.78
CA ASN A 45 22.36 -2.83 -8.32
C ASN A 45 23.83 -3.02 -7.92
N TYR A 46 24.58 -1.95 -7.66
CA TYR A 46 25.95 -2.00 -7.13
C TYR A 46 26.00 -2.16 -5.60
N GLY A 47 24.85 -2.33 -4.93
CA GLY A 47 24.74 -2.48 -3.47
C GLY A 47 24.91 -1.18 -2.68
N ARG A 48 25.05 -0.03 -3.35
CA ARG A 48 25.24 1.28 -2.71
C ARG A 48 23.91 1.85 -2.27
N VAL A 49 23.87 2.47 -1.10
CA VAL A 49 22.69 3.20 -0.62
C VAL A 49 22.53 4.47 -1.45
N THR A 50 21.49 4.53 -2.27
CA THR A 50 21.14 5.71 -3.07
C THR A 50 19.99 6.50 -2.46
N ALA A 51 19.10 5.83 -1.73
CA ALA A 51 18.00 6.46 -1.00
C ALA A 51 18.14 6.18 0.51
N ARG A 52 18.32 7.24 1.31
CA ARG A 52 18.44 7.15 2.77
C ARG A 52 17.06 7.02 3.43
N HIS A 53 17.04 6.55 4.68
CA HIS A 53 15.82 6.32 5.48
C HIS A 53 14.80 5.37 4.82
N ARG A 54 15.29 4.48 3.94
CA ARG A 54 14.49 3.43 3.28
C ARG A 54 15.03 2.08 3.72
N GLY A 55 14.16 1.22 4.25
CA GLY A 55 14.53 -0.08 4.78
C GLY A 55 13.62 -0.48 5.94
N GLY A 56 13.30 -1.78 6.05
CA GLY A 56 12.33 -2.28 7.02
C GLY A 56 10.86 -2.24 6.54
N GLY A 57 9.94 -2.41 7.49
CA GLY A 57 8.49 -2.50 7.26
C GLY A 57 8.00 -3.89 6.82
N ILE A 58 6.68 -4.09 6.83
CA ILE A 58 6.02 -5.36 6.52
C ILE A 58 6.21 -5.79 5.06
N SER A 59 6.36 -7.09 4.80
CA SER A 59 6.46 -7.61 3.42
C SER A 59 5.22 -7.20 2.63
N ASN A 60 5.43 -6.71 1.41
CA ASN A 60 4.33 -6.29 0.54
C ASN A 60 4.20 -7.29 -0.60
N VAL A 61 2.96 -7.48 -1.03
CA VAL A 61 2.65 -8.19 -2.27
C VAL A 61 2.04 -7.16 -3.21
N ILE A 62 2.52 -7.11 -4.45
CA ILE A 62 2.03 -6.15 -5.44
C ILE A 62 0.93 -6.80 -6.24
N GLY A 63 -0.22 -6.12 -6.33
CA GLY A 63 -1.26 -6.46 -7.28
C GLY A 63 -0.83 -6.01 -8.68
N LEU A 64 -0.98 -6.88 -9.68
CA LEU A 64 -0.69 -6.60 -11.07
C LEU A 64 -1.77 -5.65 -11.60
N LEU A 65 -1.50 -4.34 -11.56
CA LEU A 65 -2.34 -3.37 -12.25
C LEU A 65 -2.05 -3.49 -13.76
N ILE A 66 -2.93 -4.15 -14.50
CA ILE A 66 -2.86 -4.21 -15.96
C ILE A 66 -3.21 -2.81 -16.48
N LEU A 67 -2.22 -1.94 -16.62
CA LEU A 67 -2.32 -0.70 -17.40
C LEU A 67 -2.29 -1.06 -18.90
N LYS A 68 -3.28 -1.83 -19.37
CA LYS A 68 -3.56 -1.89 -20.81
C LYS A 68 -4.30 -0.61 -21.14
N GLY A 69 -3.62 0.29 -21.86
CA GLY A 69 -4.27 1.37 -22.60
C GLY A 69 -5.12 0.78 -23.72
N THR A 70 -6.28 0.23 -23.37
CA THR A 70 -7.35 -0.08 -24.31
C THR A 70 -8.39 1.02 -24.17
N SER A 71 -8.30 1.96 -25.12
CA SER A 71 -9.38 2.80 -25.66
C SER A 71 -10.55 3.11 -24.72
N LEU A 72 -10.63 4.39 -24.31
CA LEU A 72 -11.85 5.04 -23.84
C LEU A 72 -12.99 4.79 -24.83
N GLU A 73 -13.86 3.82 -24.55
CA GLU A 73 -15.19 3.80 -25.15
C GLU A 73 -16.08 4.77 -24.36
N TYR A 74 -16.25 5.95 -24.95
CA TYR A 74 -17.39 6.83 -24.68
C TYR A 74 -18.64 6.13 -25.21
N GLN A 75 -19.61 5.84 -24.35
CA GLN A 75 -20.98 5.52 -24.75
C GLN A 75 -21.90 6.56 -24.08
N PRO A 76 -22.80 7.20 -24.83
CA PRO A 76 -23.60 8.35 -24.39
C PRO A 76 -24.59 8.03 -23.27
#